data_AF-A0A1C7AFK7-F1
#
_entry.id   AF-A0A1C7AFK7-F1
#
_cell.length_a   1.000
_cell.length_b   1.000
_cell.length_c   1.000
_cell.angle_alpha   90.00
_cell.angle_beta   90.00
_cell.angle_gamma   90.00
#
_symmetry.space_group_name_H-M   'P 1'
#
loop_
_entity.id
_entity.type
_entity.pdbx_description
1 polymer ?
#
loop_
_entity_poly.entity_id
_entity_poly.type
_entity_poly.pdbx_seq_one_letter_code
_entity_poly.pdbx_strand_id
1 'polypeptide(L)' 'MAHNCFACHGPDGHSPGTIPSLDRLDKKRIATDLQGFKSGDLPSTVMGRQAKGYTDAEIEAIAEYIAGLKKK' A
#
# COMPACT_ATOMS: atom_id res chain seq x y z
N MET A 1 -9.81 5.38 -5.56
CA MET A 1 -9.32 4.03 -5.23
C MET A 1 -8.32 4.06 -4.06
N ALA A 2 -7.27 4.88 -4.09
CA ALA A 2 -6.24 4.92 -3.03
C ALA A 2 -6.66 5.62 -1.71
N HIS A 3 -7.76 6.39 -1.69
CA HIS A 3 -8.23 7.07 -0.47
C HIS A 3 -8.56 6.10 0.67
N ASN A 4 -8.96 4.87 0.34
CA ASN A 4 -9.27 3.82 1.32
C ASN A 4 -8.02 3.32 2.07
N CYS A 5 -6.82 3.52 1.51
CA CYS A 5 -5.57 3.14 2.15
C CYS A 5 -5.29 4.02 3.39
N PHE A 6 -5.68 5.29 3.35
CA PHE A 6 -5.39 6.28 4.40
C PHE A 6 -6.25 6.10 5.66
N ALA A 7 -7.35 5.35 5.57
CA ALA A 7 -8.16 5.02 6.74
C ALA A 7 -7.37 4.23 7.79
N CYS A 8 -6.39 3.44 7.34
CA CYS A 8 -5.50 2.66 8.21
C CYS A 8 -4.07 3.22 8.22
N HIS A 9 -3.54 3.66 7.07
CA HIS A 9 -2.15 4.11 6.93
C HIS A 9 -1.95 5.60 7.24
N GLY A 10 -2.98 6.27 7.75
CA GLY A 10 -2.95 7.68 8.12
C GLY A 10 -3.09 8.65 6.93
N PRO A 11 -3.35 9.94 7.21
CA PRO A 11 -3.49 10.97 6.19
C PRO A 11 -2.23 11.06 5.33
N ASP A 12 -2.39 11.13 4.00
CA ASP A 12 -1.30 11.14 3.02
C ASP A 12 -0.30 9.96 3.14
N GLY A 13 -0.72 8.85 3.78
CA GLY A 13 0.14 7.70 4.06
C GLY A 13 1.09 7.92 5.24
N HIS A 14 0.93 8.99 6.01
CA HIS A 14 1.67 9.25 7.24
C HIS A 14 0.94 8.65 8.45
N SER A 15 1.32 7.43 8.81
CA SER A 15 0.76 6.75 9.98
C SER A 15 1.43 7.25 11.28
N PRO A 16 0.65 7.66 12.30
CA PRO A 16 1.19 8.09 13.59
C PRO A 16 1.46 6.94 14.58
N GLY A 17 1.22 5.68 14.19
CA GLY A 17 1.20 4.54 15.12
C GLY A 17 1.81 3.25 14.58
N THR A 18 1.23 2.12 14.99
CA THR A 18 1.77 0.76 14.71
C THR A 18 1.68 0.34 13.24
N ILE A 19 0.80 0.98 12.45
CA ILE A 19 0.68 0.70 11.02
C ILE A 19 1.82 1.41 10.27
N PRO A 20 2.49 0.75 9.32
CA PRO A 20 3.60 1.38 8.60
C PRO A 20 3.13 2.54 7.72
N SER A 21 3.91 3.61 7.72
CA SER A 21 3.71 4.74 6.81
C SER A 21 4.11 4.36 5.38
N LEU A 22 3.33 4.83 4.41
CA LEU A 22 3.50 4.53 2.99
C LEU A 22 4.17 5.69 2.23
N ASP A 23 4.22 6.87 2.84
CA ASP A 23 4.78 8.12 2.29
C ASP A 23 6.28 8.04 1.97
N ARG A 24 7.00 7.05 2.50
CA ARG A 24 8.45 6.87 2.26
C ARG A 24 8.80 5.74 1.31
N LEU A 25 7.82 4.96 0.88
CA LEU A 25 8.05 3.83 -0.03
C LEU A 25 8.10 4.32 -1.48
N ASP A 26 8.86 3.63 -2.32
CA ASP A 26 8.83 3.85 -3.77
C ASP A 26 7.76 2.97 -4.45
N LYS A 27 7.41 3.32 -5.69
CA LYS A 27 6.38 2.60 -6.48
C LYS A 27 6.69 1.10 -6.53
N LYS A 28 7.93 0.73 -6.83
CA LYS A 28 8.34 -0.67 -6.98
C LYS A 28 8.15 -1.44 -5.68
N ARG A 29 8.51 -0.83 -4.57
CA ARG A 29 8.37 -1.42 -3.24
C ARG A 29 6.91 -1.64 -2.88
N ILE A 30 6.05 -0.64 -3.09
CA ILE A 30 4.61 -0.75 -2.79
C ILE A 30 3.96 -1.84 -3.64
N ALA A 31 4.26 -1.87 -4.95
CA ALA A 31 3.74 -2.89 -5.85
C ALA A 31 4.20 -4.30 -5.44
N THR A 32 5.49 -4.47 -5.14
CA THR A 32 6.06 -5.75 -4.70
C THR A 32 5.43 -6.23 -3.39
N ASP A 33 5.29 -5.33 -2.41
CA ASP A 33 4.71 -5.67 -1.12
C ASP A 33 3.23 -6.07 -1.27
N LEU A 34 2.44 -5.33 -2.05
CA LEU A 34 1.04 -5.65 -2.34
C LEU A 34 0.89 -6.99 -3.09
N GLN A 35 1.77 -7.26 -4.07
CA GLN A 35 1.79 -8.55 -4.77
C GLN A 35 2.13 -9.70 -3.83
N GLY A 36 3.14 -9.54 -2.98
CA GLY A 36 3.49 -10.56 -1.99
C GLY A 36 2.40 -10.77 -0.95
N PHE A 37 1.67 -9.72 -0.55
CA PHE A 37 0.49 -9.89 0.32
C PHE A 37 -0.65 -10.61 -0.39
N LYS A 38 -0.83 -10.38 -1.69
CA LYS A 38 -1.85 -11.04 -2.50
C LYS A 38 -1.55 -12.54 -2.71
N SER A 39 -0.30 -12.89 -3.03
CA SER A 39 0.15 -14.28 -3.19
C SER A 39 0.22 -15.03 -1.85
N GLY A 40 0.45 -14.31 -0.76
CA GLY A 40 0.65 -14.87 0.57
C GLY A 40 2.12 -15.10 0.92
N ASP A 41 3.05 -14.68 0.06
CA ASP A 41 4.49 -14.75 0.30
C ASP A 41 4.93 -13.80 1.42
N LEU A 42 4.23 -12.66 1.56
CA LEU A 42 4.44 -11.74 2.66
C LEU A 42 3.44 -11.99 3.80
N PRO A 43 3.92 -12.25 5.02
CA PRO A 43 3.04 -12.42 6.18
C PRO A 43 2.32 -11.10 6.47
N SER A 44 1.02 -11.19 6.69
CA SER A 44 0.18 -10.03 6.99
C SER A 44 -1.01 -10.41 7.87
N THR A 45 -1.47 -9.45 8.67
CA THR A 45 -2.66 -9.60 9.52
C THR A 45 -3.94 -9.23 8.78
N VAL A 46 -3.91 -8.07 8.11
CA VAL A 46 -5.04 -7.52 7.35
C VAL A 46 -4.70 -7.33 5.88
N MET A 47 -3.47 -6.94 5.55
CA MET A 47 -3.11 -6.53 4.19
C MET A 47 -3.25 -7.65 3.15
N GLY A 48 -3.04 -8.92 3.49
CA GLY A 48 -3.26 -10.04 2.56
C GLY A 48 -4.72 -10.20 2.15
N ARG A 49 -5.68 -9.90 3.03
CA ARG A 49 -7.11 -9.88 2.67
C ARG A 49 -7.44 -8.68 1.77
N GLN A 50 -6.85 -7.53 2.05
CA GLN A 50 -7.06 -6.31 1.25
C GLN A 50 -6.43 -6.43 -0.13
N ALA A 51 -5.18 -6.91 -0.21
CA ALA A 51 -4.43 -7.07 -1.47
C ALA A 51 -5.09 -8.06 -2.44
N LYS A 52 -5.77 -9.10 -1.92
CA LYS A 52 -6.56 -10.04 -2.74
C LYS A 52 -7.77 -9.40 -3.41
N GLY A 53 -8.27 -8.29 -2.88
CA GLY A 53 -9.38 -7.54 -3.47
C GLY A 53 -9.00 -6.70 -4.70
N TYR A 54 -7.69 -6.58 -5.00
CA TYR A 54 -7.19 -5.77 -6.09
C TYR A 54 -6.59 -6.61 -7.22
N THR A 55 -6.82 -6.17 -8.45
CA THR A 55 -6.13 -6.66 -9.65
C THR A 55 -4.70 -6.14 -9.71
N ASP A 56 -3.86 -6.76 -10.52
CA ASP A 56 -2.45 -6.34 -10.63
C ASP A 56 -2.32 -4.92 -11.23
N ALA A 57 -3.24 -4.55 -12.12
CA ALA A 57 -3.34 -3.20 -12.67
C ALA A 57 -3.73 -2.17 -11.60
N GLU A 58 -4.64 -2.53 -10.68
CA GLU A 58 -5.00 -1.66 -9.55
C GLU A 58 -3.87 -1.53 -8.54
N ILE A 59 -3.10 -2.61 -8.30
CA ILE A 59 -1.91 -2.57 -7.45
C ILE A 59 -0.87 -1.61 -8.02
N GLU A 60 -0.58 -1.68 -9.32
CA GLU A 60 0.30 -0.74 -10.03
C GLU A 60 -0.20 0.71 -9.89
N ALA A 61 -1.49 0.95 -10.10
CA ALA A 61 -2.08 2.29 -9.99
C ALA A 61 -2.04 2.85 -8.56
N ILE A 62 -2.29 2.01 -7.55
CA ILE A 62 -2.18 2.37 -6.14
C ILE A 62 -0.72 2.69 -5.78
N ALA A 63 0.21 1.86 -6.22
CA ALA A 63 1.64 2.05 -5.97
C ALA A 63 2.16 3.35 -6.59
N GLU A 64 1.72 3.67 -7.81
CA GLU A 64 2.07 4.92 -8.49
C GLU A 64 1.50 6.15 -7.78
N TYR A 65 0.23 6.10 -7.40
CA TYR A 65 -0.41 7.18 -6.65
C TYR A 65 0.30 7.44 -5.32
N ILE A 66 0.55 6.39 -4.53
CA ILE A 66 1.18 6.52 -3.20
C ILE A 66 2.63 6.98 -3.32
N ALA A 67 3.40 6.46 -4.29
CA ALA A 67 4.75 6.95 -4.53
C ALA A 67 4.77 8.43 -4.95
N GLY A 68 3.71 8.90 -5.62
CA GLY A 68 3.52 10.32 -5.95
C GLY A 68 3.17 11.21 -4.76
N LEU A 69 2.78 10.65 -3.61
CA LEU A 69 2.54 11.40 -2.37
C LEU A 69 3.82 11.78 -1.64
N LYS A 70 4.97 11.21 -2.02
CA LYS A 70 6.28 11.66 -1.55
C LYS A 70 6.39 13.15 -1.80
N LYS A 71 6.18 13.96 -0.76
CA LYS A 71 6.52 15.37 -0.79
C LYS A 71 8.00 15.45 -1.15
N LYS A 72 8.27 16.24 -2.19
CA LYS A 72 9.60 16.79 -2.47
C LYS A 72 10.15 17.50 -1.23
#